data_AF-X0V7S7-F1
#
_entry.id   AF-X0V7S7-F1
#
_cell.length_a   1.000
_cell.length_b   1.000
_cell.length_c   1.000
_cell.angle_alpha   90.00
_cell.angle_beta   90.00
_cell.angle_gamma   90.00
#
_symmetry.space_group_name_H-M   'P 1'
#
loop_
_entity.id
_entity.type
_entity.pdbx_description
1 polymer ?
#
loop_
_entity_poly.entity_id
_entity_poly.type
_entity_poly.pdbx_seq_one_letter_code
_entity_poly.pdbx_strand_id
1 'polypeptide(L)' 'FSLKTPPASDLIKKALGLEKGSSTQIREKVGTLSRDQVRQIAESKMKDLNANDIEAAMRMVEGTARSMGVEVAS' A
#
# COMPACT_ATOMS: atom_id res chain seq x y z
N PHE A 1 -14.14 -21.34 1.40
CA PHE A 1 -13.25 -20.47 0.62
C PHE A 1 -13.59 -19.04 0.96
N SER A 2 -12.71 -18.31 1.65
CA SER A 2 -12.88 -16.88 1.92
C SER A 2 -12.00 -16.12 0.92
N LEU A 3 -12.64 -15.38 0.02
CA LEU A 3 -11.97 -14.49 -0.93
C LEU A 3 -11.50 -13.25 -0.15
N LYS A 4 -10.26 -13.29 0.36
CA LYS A 4 -9.62 -12.14 0.98
C LYS A 4 -9.38 -11.05 -0.07
N THR A 5 -9.35 -9.79 0.35
CA THR A 5 -8.95 -8.70 -0.56
C THR A 5 -7.53 -8.92 -1.08
N PRO A 6 -7.23 -8.41 -2.28
CA PRO A 6 -5.89 -8.45 -2.85
C PRO A 6 -4.82 -7.94 -1.87
N PRO A 7 -3.59 -8.47 -1.92
CA PRO A 7 -2.48 -8.00 -1.10
C PRO A 7 -2.31 -6.47 -1.17
N ALA A 8 -1.86 -5.85 -0.09
CA ALA A 8 -1.63 -4.40 -0.07
C ALA A 8 -0.65 -3.96 -1.17
N SER A 9 0.35 -4.79 -1.48
CA SER A 9 1.29 -4.56 -2.57
C SER A 9 0.63 -4.42 -3.94
N ASP A 10 -0.42 -5.19 -4.20
CA ASP A 10 -1.11 -5.18 -5.50
C ASP A 10 -2.09 -4.01 -5.60
N LEU A 11 -2.69 -3.61 -4.47
CA LEU A 11 -3.48 -2.39 -4.38
C LEU A 11 -2.61 -1.14 -4.60
N ILE A 12 -1.41 -1.11 -4.00
CA ILE A 12 -0.42 -0.04 -4.19
C ILE A 12 0.03 0.04 -5.65
N LYS A 13 0.39 -1.10 -6.25
CA LYS A 13 0.72 -1.18 -7.69
C LYS A 13 -0.41 -0.65 -8.56
N LYS A 14 -1.65 -1.06 -8.30
CA LYS A 14 -2.83 -0.61 -9.05
C LYS A 14 -3.07 0.90 -8.91
N ALA A 15 -2.89 1.45 -7.70
CA ALA A 15 -3.02 2.88 -7.45
C ALA A 15 -1.94 3.71 -8.19
N LEU A 16 -0.76 3.13 -8.41
CA LEU A 16 0.36 3.77 -9.11
C LEU A 16 0.48 3.37 -10.59
N GLY A 17 -0.35 2.45 -11.08
CA GLY A 17 -0.24 1.90 -12.44
C GLY A 17 1.04 1.09 -12.70
N LEU A 18 1.66 0.52 -11.65
CA LEU A 18 2.91 -0.23 -11.75
C LEU A 18 2.65 -1.72 -12.00
N GLU A 19 3.34 -2.33 -12.97
CA GLU A 19 3.26 -3.78 -13.21
C GLU A 19 4.17 -4.58 -12.26
N LYS A 20 5.24 -3.97 -11.75
CA LYS A 20 6.22 -4.59 -10.83
C LYS A 20 6.62 -3.61 -9.72
N GLY A 21 6.96 -4.14 -8.54
CA GLY A 21 7.62 -3.37 -7.48
C GLY A 21 9.12 -3.19 -7.78
N SER A 22 9.86 -2.51 -6.90
CA SER A 22 11.31 -2.33 -7.08
C SER A 22 12.03 -3.67 -7.27
N SER A 23 12.71 -3.82 -8.41
CA SER A 23 13.34 -5.08 -8.85
C SER A 23 14.72 -5.33 -8.25
N THR A 24 15.37 -4.29 -7.71
CA THR A 24 16.83 -4.38 -7.49
C THR A 24 17.28 -3.80 -6.16
N GLN A 25 16.65 -2.76 -5.61
CA GLN A 25 17.00 -2.24 -4.29
C GLN A 25 16.00 -1.15 -3.87
N ILE A 26 15.68 -1.02 -2.58
CA ILE A 26 14.87 0.08 -1.99
C ILE A 26 15.44 1.49 -2.31
N ARG A 27 16.64 1.57 -2.91
CA ARG A 27 17.26 2.83 -3.36
C ARG A 27 16.52 3.51 -4.50
N GLU A 28 15.86 2.77 -5.39
CA GLU A 28 15.10 3.36 -6.48
C GLU A 28 13.64 3.50 -6.07
N LYS A 29 13.19 4.76 -6.02
CA LYS A 29 11.80 5.09 -5.75
C LYS A 29 10.97 4.78 -7.00
N VAL A 30 10.09 3.78 -6.91
CA VAL A 30 9.27 3.32 -8.05
C VAL A 30 7.94 4.07 -8.16
N GLY A 31 7.61 4.91 -7.17
CA GLY A 31 6.42 5.76 -7.21
C GLY A 31 6.21 6.52 -5.91
N THR A 32 5.22 7.41 -5.91
CA THR A 32 4.79 8.15 -4.72
C THR A 32 3.28 8.05 -4.58
N LEU A 33 2.79 7.66 -3.41
CA LEU A 33 1.38 7.67 -3.04
C LEU A 33 1.03 8.96 -2.29
N SER A 34 -0.15 9.51 -2.55
CA SER A 34 -0.71 10.54 -1.67
C SER A 34 -1.36 9.92 -0.44
N ARG A 35 -1.48 10.69 0.64
CA ARG A 35 -2.23 10.27 1.83
C ARG A 35 -3.66 9.82 1.52
N ASP A 36 -4.33 10.47 0.58
CA ASP A 36 -5.69 10.08 0.18
C ASP A 36 -5.72 8.69 -0.47
N GLN A 37 -4.72 8.38 -1.30
CA GLN A 37 -4.60 7.04 -1.91
C GLN A 37 -4.29 5.98 -0.85
N VAL A 38 -3.40 6.28 0.11
CA VAL A 38 -3.12 5.38 1.23
C VAL A 38 -4.38 5.12 2.05
N ARG A 39 -5.18 6.16 2.31
CA ARG A 39 -6.47 6.06 3.01
C ARG A 39 -7.45 5.17 2.28
N GLN A 40 -7.64 5.37 0.97
CA GLN A 40 -8.55 4.55 0.17
C GLN A 40 -8.14 3.07 0.14
N ILE A 41 -6.83 2.79 0.05
CA ILE A 41 -6.29 1.43 0.11
C ILE A 41 -6.54 0.82 1.50
N ALA A 42 -6.29 1.60 2.57
CA ALA A 42 -6.51 1.19 3.95
C ALA A 42 -8.00 0.88 4.22
N GLU A 43 -8.92 1.75 3.79
CA GLU A 43 -10.38 1.55 3.91
C GLU A 43 -10.84 0.31 3.15
N SER A 44 -10.34 0.12 1.92
CA SER A 44 -10.66 -1.05 1.11
C SER A 44 -10.19 -2.35 1.75
N LYS A 45 -9.01 -2.32 2.39
CA LYS A 45 -8.38 -3.48 3.03
C LYS A 45 -8.78 -3.67 4.49
N MET A 46 -9.44 -2.69 5.11
CA MET A 46 -9.72 -2.63 6.55
C MET A 46 -10.39 -3.91 7.07
N LYS A 47 -11.29 -4.50 6.27
CA LYS A 47 -12.00 -5.74 6.62
C LYS A 47 -11.09 -6.96 6.77
N ASP A 48 -9.91 -6.92 6.15
CA ASP A 48 -8.89 -7.99 6.18
C ASP A 48 -7.67 -7.64 7.04
N LEU A 49 -7.59 -6.42 7.55
CA LEU A 49 -6.52 -5.98 8.46
C LEU A 49 -6.96 -6.17 9.90
N ASN A 50 -5.99 -6.38 10.80
CA ASN A 50 -6.24 -6.38 12.25
C ASN A 50 -6.08 -4.98 12.86
N ALA A 51 -6.25 -3.93 12.06
CA ALA A 51 -6.09 -2.55 12.50
C ALA A 51 -7.29 -2.11 13.34
N ASN A 52 -7.02 -1.37 14.41
CA ASN A 52 -8.07 -0.86 15.31
C ASN A 52 -8.76 0.39 14.77
N ASP A 53 -8.06 1.15 13.93
CA ASP A 53 -8.53 2.38 13.31
C ASP A 53 -7.92 2.55 11.89
N ILE A 54 -8.45 3.52 11.15
CA ILE A 54 -7.98 3.80 9.78
C ILE A 54 -6.54 4.30 9.77
N GLU A 55 -6.09 5.04 10.79
CA GLU A 55 -4.70 5.52 10.89
C GLU A 55 -3.70 4.36 11.01
N ALA A 56 -4.01 3.36 11.82
CA ALA A 56 -3.24 2.14 11.97
C ALA A 56 -3.23 1.33 10.66
N ALA A 57 -4.39 1.23 9.98
CA ALA A 57 -4.46 0.59 8.67
C ALA A 57 -3.62 1.33 7.63
N MET A 58 -3.65 2.67 7.62
CA MET A 58 -2.79 3.49 6.77
C MET A 58 -1.32 3.21 7.05
N ARG A 59 -0.88 3.20 8.31
CA ARG A 59 0.52 2.84 8.67
C ARG A 59 0.95 1.47 8.16
N MET A 60 0.06 0.48 8.14
CA MET A 60 0.36 -0.84 7.57
C MET A 60 0.56 -0.76 6.05
N VAL A 61 -0.27 0.02 5.36
CA VAL A 61 -0.14 0.29 3.92
C VAL A 61 1.14 1.07 3.63
N GLU A 62 1.46 2.09 4.41
CA GLU A 62 2.70 2.89 4.30
C GLU A 62 3.95 2.00 4.49
N GLY A 63 3.94 1.09 5.46
CA GLY A 63 5.02 0.13 5.67
C GLY A 63 5.23 -0.77 4.45
N THR A 64 4.14 -1.18 3.80
CA THR A 64 4.19 -1.96 2.57
C THR A 64 4.69 -1.13 1.39
N ALA A 65 4.24 0.11 1.26
CA ALA A 65 4.72 1.03 0.23
C ALA A 65 6.23 1.24 0.36
N ARG A 66 6.72 1.50 1.58
CA ARG A 66 8.15 1.71 1.85
C ARG A 66 9.01 0.49 1.50
N SER A 67 8.56 -0.72 1.83
CA SER A 67 9.32 -1.94 1.51
C SER A 67 9.38 -2.21 -0.01
N MET A 68 8.42 -1.68 -0.76
CA MET A 68 8.39 -1.75 -2.23
C MET A 68 9.17 -0.63 -2.93
N GLY A 69 9.74 0.32 -2.19
CA GLY A 69 10.38 1.51 -2.76
C GLY A 69 9.38 2.58 -3.20
N VAL A 70 8.18 2.62 -2.63
CA VAL A 70 7.18 3.66 -2.86
C VAL A 70 7.23 4.65 -1.70
N GLU A 71 7.32 5.94 -2.00
CA GLU A 71 7.20 6.99 -1.00
C GLU A 71 5.75 7.39 -0.76
N VAL A 72 5.49 7.94 0.43
CA VAL A 72 4.18 8.49 0.77
C VAL A 72 4.37 9.99 0.95
N ALA A 73 3.77 10.76 0.05
CA ALA A 73 3.77 12.21 0.14
C ALA A 73 2.92 12.64 1.35
N SER A 74 3.49 13.54 2.16
CA SER A 74 2.92 14.06 3.40
C SER A 74 1.72 14.97 3.15
#